data_AF-A0A8J3JMK8-F1
#
_entry.id   AF-A0A8J3JMK8-F1
#
_cell.length_a   1.000
_cell.length_b   1.000
_cell.length_c   1.000
_cell.angle_alpha   90.00
_cell.angle_beta   90.00
_cell.angle_gamma   90.00
#
_symmetry.space_group_name_H-M   'P 1'
#
loop_
_entity.id
_entity.type
_entity.pdbx_description
1 polymer ?
#
loop_
_entity_poly.entity_id
_entity_poly.type
_entity_poly.pdbx_seq_one_letter_code
_entity_poly.pdbx_strand_id
1 'polypeptide(L)'
;MIEDASPATRADTGTLLTAQLTGLEELVLQANKPGNLDGLLAHHILGARRLSVPWNVDPMSEQWMADNEHRLAHAHGLAVLGYGLTSFPSPAAQAARRHLAAGLPPLMRKNPFQTDGVTFVNDPAQIVGLALAVTAAHEDVPPARAWLADVLHDPRLQPANLLLGVFQEHARQVLDTAPVLKPDILSSDDPVDLAGLHWLASSAKSLSVKDPNDLRRLQSKILTTIALGQTGQVSAPRAALLMEAAAQIVTASVDELVLSRNHVGVLLSRFEDAMRQWRYDGDDLDNPVRWPITSEREVQNIIWIMLRPVFDDLVDEETLRKRGHSTYRADFGIPSLGLLIEVKYARKAADFKTFEKEIYEDYVAYLTGNGPYRKMTVFIYDESVSVQEHGTTRRALLDLPNITDVIIVCRPSHVPAPARTPRRRTRRTNP
;
A
#
# COMPACT_ATOMS: atom_id res chain seq x y z
N MET A 1 4.71 32.96 -47.70
CA MET A 1 5.24 31.80 -46.96
C MET A 1 5.25 32.21 -45.51
N ILE A 2 4.21 31.82 -44.78
CA ILE A 2 4.14 32.00 -43.33
C ILE A 2 4.58 30.66 -42.78
N GLU A 3 5.76 30.64 -42.16
CA GLU A 3 6.28 29.48 -41.45
C GLU A 3 5.34 29.14 -40.29
N ASP A 4 4.86 27.90 -40.33
CA ASP A 4 3.97 27.30 -39.37
C ASP A 4 4.76 27.07 -38.07
N ALA A 5 4.49 27.88 -37.05
CA ALA A 5 5.02 27.65 -35.71
C ALA A 5 4.33 26.43 -35.11
N SER A 6 5.02 25.29 -35.13
CA SER A 6 4.58 24.05 -34.50
C SER A 6 4.23 24.28 -33.02
N PRO A 7 3.06 23.84 -32.53
CA PRO A 7 2.70 24.04 -31.14
C PRO A 7 3.59 23.15 -30.27
N ALA A 8 4.38 23.76 -29.40
CA ALA A 8 5.15 23.06 -28.38
C ALA A 8 4.21 22.17 -27.56
N THR A 9 4.27 20.86 -27.79
CA THR A 9 3.54 19.85 -27.03
C THR A 9 3.98 19.98 -25.58
N ARG A 10 3.13 20.53 -24.70
CA ARG A 10 3.38 20.50 -23.25
C ARG A 10 3.48 19.03 -22.86
N ALA A 11 4.68 18.59 -22.46
CA ALA A 11 4.87 17.24 -21.95
C ALA A 11 3.89 17.02 -20.80
N ASP A 12 3.15 15.92 -20.85
CA ASP A 12 2.28 15.54 -19.74
C ASP A 12 3.12 15.21 -18.50
N THR A 13 2.50 15.30 -17.33
CA THR A 13 3.18 15.09 -16.04
C THR A 13 3.81 13.70 -15.94
N GLY A 14 3.23 12.69 -16.60
CA GLY A 14 3.77 11.33 -16.62
C GLY A 14 5.10 11.24 -17.39
N THR A 15 5.18 11.90 -18.54
CA THR A 15 6.39 11.99 -19.36
C THR A 15 7.50 12.74 -18.63
N LEU A 16 7.17 13.85 -17.96
CA LEU A 16 8.11 14.60 -17.14
C LEU A 16 8.64 13.75 -15.97
N LEU A 17 7.74 13.09 -15.22
CA LEU A 17 8.13 12.25 -14.10
C LEU A 17 9.03 11.09 -14.55
N THR A 18 8.71 10.46 -15.68
CA THR A 18 9.52 9.37 -16.26
C THR A 18 10.93 9.85 -16.58
N ALA A 19 11.07 10.98 -17.28
CA ALA A 19 12.38 11.53 -17.64
C ALA A 19 13.22 11.87 -16.40
N GLN A 20 12.60 12.43 -15.35
CA GLN A 20 13.28 12.78 -14.11
C GLN A 20 13.71 11.52 -13.33
N LEU A 21 12.86 10.48 -13.29
CA LEU A 21 13.21 9.20 -12.69
C LEU A 21 14.36 8.49 -13.41
N THR A 22 14.43 8.58 -14.75
CA THR A 22 15.56 8.06 -15.53
C THR A 22 16.86 8.78 -15.17
N GLY A 23 16.85 10.11 -15.05
CA GLY A 23 18.03 10.87 -14.63
C GLY A 23 18.51 10.50 -13.22
N LEU A 24 17.59 10.24 -12.29
CA LEU A 24 17.93 9.73 -10.95
C LEU A 24 18.49 8.31 -11.00
N GLU A 25 17.97 7.44 -11.87
CA GLU A 25 18.47 6.08 -12.08
C GLU A 25 19.91 6.09 -12.62
N GLU A 26 20.25 6.99 -13.54
CA GLU A 26 21.62 7.15 -14.04
C GLU A 26 22.61 7.48 -12.91
N LEU A 27 22.23 8.34 -11.95
CA LEU A 27 23.07 8.66 -10.79
C LEU A 27 23.30 7.44 -9.89
N VAL A 28 22.27 6.61 -9.70
CA VAL A 28 22.39 5.35 -8.96
C VAL A 28 23.32 4.37 -9.71
N LEU A 29 23.18 4.26 -11.03
CA LEU A 29 24.01 3.40 -11.87
C LEU A 29 25.50 3.81 -11.86
N GLN A 30 25.81 5.11 -11.73
CA GLN A 30 27.20 5.57 -11.60
C GLN A 30 27.89 5.05 -10.32
N ALA A 31 27.12 4.88 -9.24
CA ALA A 31 27.59 4.32 -7.97
C ALA A 31 27.47 2.78 -7.90
N ASN A 32 26.89 2.14 -8.93
CA ASN A 32 26.64 0.70 -9.01
C ASN A 32 27.93 -0.10 -9.28
N LYS A 33 28.83 -0.13 -8.29
CA LYS A 33 30.14 -0.78 -8.35
C LYS A 33 30.37 -1.60 -7.07
N PRO A 34 31.05 -2.76 -7.15
CA PRO A 34 31.30 -3.62 -6.00
C PRO A 34 31.94 -2.87 -4.81
N GLY A 35 31.28 -2.90 -3.67
CA GLY A 35 31.77 -2.29 -2.43
C GLY A 35 31.74 -0.76 -2.38
N ASN A 36 31.11 -0.09 -3.36
CA ASN A 36 30.84 1.34 -3.28
C ASN A 36 29.75 1.60 -2.24
N LEU A 37 30.07 2.34 -1.17
CA LEU A 37 29.13 2.60 -0.07
C LEU A 37 27.87 3.36 -0.50
N ASP A 38 27.99 4.34 -1.40
CA ASP A 38 26.85 5.09 -1.92
C ASP A 38 25.93 4.18 -2.74
N GLY A 39 26.51 3.28 -3.54
CA GLY A 39 25.77 2.25 -4.28
C GLY A 39 25.10 1.23 -3.36
N LEU A 40 25.79 0.78 -2.31
CA LEU A 40 25.25 -0.16 -1.32
C LEU A 40 24.11 0.44 -0.49
N LEU A 41 24.25 1.69 -0.06
CA LEU A 41 23.17 2.40 0.61
C LEU A 41 21.98 2.64 -0.34
N ALA A 42 22.22 3.01 -1.60
CA ALA A 42 21.17 3.14 -2.61
C ALA A 42 20.43 1.81 -2.84
N HIS A 43 21.15 0.69 -2.94
CA HIS A 43 20.58 -0.65 -3.03
C HIS A 43 19.74 -0.99 -1.79
N HIS A 44 20.24 -0.66 -0.60
CA HIS A 44 19.51 -0.88 0.66
C HIS A 44 18.20 -0.06 0.74
N ILE A 45 18.21 1.20 0.26
CA ILE A 45 17.03 2.08 0.24
C ILE A 45 15.95 1.56 -0.71
N LEU A 46 16.32 1.22 -1.95
CA LEU A 46 15.39 0.75 -2.99
C LEU A 46 14.93 -0.70 -2.76
N GLY A 47 15.70 -1.45 -1.97
CA GLY A 47 15.51 -2.87 -1.74
C GLY A 47 15.61 -3.73 -3.00
N ALA A 48 15.38 -5.03 -2.85
CA ALA A 48 15.37 -5.97 -3.98
C ALA A 48 14.13 -5.83 -4.89
N ARG A 49 13.21 -4.90 -4.59
CA ARG A 49 11.88 -4.81 -5.23
C ARG A 49 11.88 -4.06 -6.54
N ARG A 50 12.89 -3.22 -6.82
CA ARG A 50 13.04 -2.59 -8.14
C ARG A 50 13.71 -3.55 -9.12
N LEU A 51 12.89 -4.24 -9.91
CA LEU A 51 13.30 -5.14 -10.99
C LEU A 51 14.04 -4.42 -12.14
N SER A 52 14.11 -3.09 -12.17
CA SER A 52 14.70 -2.32 -13.29
C SER A 52 16.20 -2.07 -13.19
N VAL A 53 16.79 -2.08 -11.98
CA VAL A 53 18.21 -1.74 -11.80
C VAL A 53 19.06 -3.01 -11.88
N PRO A 54 19.98 -3.14 -12.85
CA PRO A 54 20.91 -4.27 -12.93
C PRO A 54 22.03 -4.11 -11.90
N TRP A 55 21.76 -4.48 -10.65
CA TRP A 55 22.69 -4.32 -9.53
C TRP A 55 24.01 -5.10 -9.72
N ASN A 56 25.12 -4.41 -9.47
CA ASN A 56 26.50 -4.87 -9.47
C ASN A 56 27.29 -4.20 -8.32
N VAL A 57 26.65 -4.06 -7.16
CA VAL A 57 27.26 -3.50 -5.94
C VAL A 57 27.84 -4.57 -5.00
N ASP A 58 27.62 -5.85 -5.30
CA ASP A 58 27.96 -6.98 -4.43
C ASP A 58 29.47 -7.01 -4.08
N PRO A 59 29.85 -6.81 -2.79
CA PRO A 59 31.22 -6.90 -2.34
C PRO A 59 31.63 -8.33 -1.92
N MET A 60 30.75 -9.33 -2.03
CA MET A 60 30.92 -10.64 -1.40
C MET A 60 31.58 -11.70 -2.29
N SER A 61 32.24 -11.29 -3.38
CA SER A 61 33.08 -12.19 -4.17
C SER A 61 34.43 -12.43 -3.49
N GLU A 62 34.98 -13.64 -3.62
CA GLU A 62 36.30 -13.98 -3.05
C GLU A 62 37.40 -13.04 -3.57
N GLN A 63 37.38 -12.74 -4.86
CA GLN A 63 38.34 -11.82 -5.50
C GLN A 63 38.25 -10.42 -4.90
N TRP A 64 37.04 -9.85 -4.78
CA TRP A 64 36.88 -8.51 -4.22
C TRP A 64 37.36 -8.42 -2.78
N MET A 65 37.06 -9.43 -1.95
CA MET A 65 37.50 -9.44 -0.56
C MET A 65 39.02 -9.54 -0.43
N ALA A 66 39.68 -10.36 -1.26
CA ALA A 66 41.13 -10.44 -1.30
C ALA A 66 41.77 -9.10 -1.70
N ASP A 67 41.24 -8.46 -2.75
CA ASP A 67 41.76 -7.17 -3.24
C ASP A 67 41.55 -6.01 -2.24
N ASN A 68 40.57 -6.14 -1.34
CA ASN A 68 40.19 -5.09 -0.39
C ASN A 68 40.51 -5.41 1.07
N GLU A 69 41.26 -6.49 1.36
CA GLU A 69 41.53 -6.98 2.72
C GLU A 69 41.99 -5.87 3.68
N HIS A 70 42.91 -5.02 3.22
CA HIS A 70 43.46 -3.90 4.01
C HIS A 70 42.40 -2.85 4.44
N ARG A 71 41.28 -2.74 3.73
CA ARG A 71 40.20 -1.77 4.01
C ARG A 71 39.17 -2.34 4.99
N LEU A 72 39.09 -3.66 5.12
CA LEU A 72 38.10 -4.37 5.94
C LEU A 72 38.33 -4.23 7.45
N ALA A 73 39.45 -3.63 7.87
CA ALA A 73 39.75 -3.33 9.27
C ALA A 73 39.24 -1.96 9.73
N HIS A 74 38.60 -1.18 8.86
CA HIS A 74 38.17 0.20 9.14
C HIS A 74 36.65 0.34 9.01
N ALA A 75 36.08 1.39 9.63
CA ALA A 75 34.65 1.65 9.66
C ALA A 75 33.99 1.54 8.26
N HIS A 76 34.63 2.13 7.24
CA HIS A 76 34.21 2.02 5.84
C HIS A 76 34.09 0.57 5.36
N GLY A 77 35.14 -0.25 5.49
CA GLY A 77 35.12 -1.64 5.04
C GLY A 77 34.18 -2.51 5.86
N LEU A 78 34.08 -2.28 7.17
CA LEU A 78 33.13 -2.97 8.04
C LEU A 78 31.68 -2.66 7.64
N ALA A 79 31.37 -1.41 7.27
CA ALA A 79 30.07 -1.04 6.74
C ALA A 79 29.76 -1.74 5.41
N VAL A 80 30.74 -1.83 4.50
CA VAL A 80 30.60 -2.59 3.24
C VAL A 80 30.24 -4.06 3.52
N LEU A 81 30.93 -4.71 4.46
CA LEU A 81 30.62 -6.09 4.86
C LEU A 81 29.23 -6.22 5.50
N GLY A 82 28.77 -5.21 6.24
CA GLY A 82 27.42 -5.18 6.81
C GLY A 82 26.33 -5.22 5.74
N TYR A 83 26.43 -4.38 4.70
CA TYR A 83 25.54 -4.47 3.54
C TYR A 83 25.69 -5.80 2.82
N GLY A 84 26.94 -6.22 2.60
CA GLY A 84 27.34 -7.49 1.98
C GLY A 84 26.57 -8.69 2.55
N LEU A 85 26.77 -8.93 3.85
CA LEU A 85 26.19 -10.06 4.57
C LEU A 85 24.66 -10.00 4.69
N THR A 86 24.08 -8.80 4.67
CA THR A 86 22.61 -8.64 4.79
C THR A 86 21.92 -8.87 3.45
N SER A 87 22.53 -8.41 2.35
CA SER A 87 21.85 -8.31 1.05
C SER A 87 22.28 -9.38 0.05
N PHE A 88 23.47 -9.96 0.19
CA PHE A 88 24.07 -10.86 -0.81
C PHE A 88 24.45 -12.21 -0.19
N PRO A 89 23.65 -13.27 -0.41
CA PRO A 89 24.02 -14.62 -0.04
C PRO A 89 25.29 -15.04 -0.79
N SER A 90 26.36 -15.39 -0.06
CA SER A 90 27.64 -15.78 -0.66
C SER A 90 28.35 -16.85 0.19
N PRO A 91 29.07 -17.81 -0.43
CA PRO A 91 29.99 -18.72 0.26
C PRO A 91 31.06 -17.97 1.08
N ALA A 92 31.39 -16.75 0.68
CA ALA A 92 32.38 -15.91 1.33
C ALA A 92 31.88 -15.27 2.64
N ALA A 93 30.61 -15.48 3.01
CA ALA A 93 30.01 -14.93 4.23
C ALA A 93 30.79 -15.27 5.50
N GLN A 94 31.35 -16.48 5.60
CA GLN A 94 32.13 -16.88 6.78
C GLN A 94 33.44 -16.08 6.89
N ALA A 95 34.10 -15.78 5.76
CA ALA A 95 35.31 -14.96 5.75
C ALA A 95 34.99 -13.51 6.09
N ALA A 96 33.90 -12.96 5.53
CA ALA A 96 33.41 -11.63 5.89
C ALA A 96 33.11 -11.50 7.39
N ARG A 97 32.45 -12.49 8.00
CA ARG A 97 32.22 -12.52 9.47
C ARG A 97 33.51 -12.53 10.27
N ARG A 98 34.55 -13.24 9.83
CA ARG A 98 35.87 -13.20 10.48
C ARG A 98 36.49 -11.81 10.43
N HIS A 99 36.37 -11.11 9.30
CA HIS A 99 36.83 -9.72 9.21
C HIS A 99 36.04 -8.78 10.13
N LEU A 100 34.71 -8.95 10.22
CA LEU A 100 33.91 -8.20 11.21
C LEU A 100 34.35 -8.48 12.64
N ALA A 101 34.56 -9.76 12.99
CA ALA A 101 34.98 -10.18 14.32
C ALA A 101 36.35 -9.60 14.71
N ALA A 102 37.27 -9.47 13.74
CA ALA A 102 38.58 -8.87 13.94
C ALA A 102 38.53 -7.32 13.99
N GLY A 103 37.71 -6.68 13.16
CA GLY A 103 37.72 -5.23 12.97
C GLY A 103 36.79 -4.43 13.89
N LEU A 104 35.70 -5.02 14.40
CA LEU A 104 34.78 -4.34 15.33
C LEU A 104 35.45 -4.00 16.68
N PRO A 105 36.18 -4.90 17.36
CA PRO A 105 36.76 -4.58 18.67
C PRO A 105 37.79 -3.42 18.66
N PRO A 106 38.65 -3.27 17.64
CA PRO A 106 39.47 -2.06 17.47
C PRO A 106 38.65 -0.80 17.22
N LEU A 107 37.56 -0.87 16.44
CA LEU A 107 36.69 0.28 16.18
C LEU A 107 36.00 0.76 17.46
N MET A 108 35.51 -0.17 18.29
CA MET A 108 34.85 0.12 19.57
C MET A 108 35.73 0.90 20.56
N ARG A 109 37.05 0.77 20.44
CA ARG A 109 38.03 1.48 21.29
C ARG A 109 38.31 2.91 20.82
N LYS A 110 37.87 3.30 19.62
CA LYS A 110 38.04 4.65 19.10
C LYS A 110 36.94 5.57 19.65
N ASN A 111 37.27 6.83 19.86
CA ASN A 111 36.27 7.84 20.16
C ASN A 111 35.41 8.10 18.89
N PRO A 112 34.10 7.85 18.91
CA PRO A 112 33.21 8.11 17.78
C PRO A 112 32.88 9.60 17.60
N PHE A 113 33.20 10.46 18.59
CA PHE A 113 32.90 11.89 18.60
C PHE A 113 34.19 12.73 18.52
N GLN A 114 34.98 12.55 17.46
CA GLN A 114 36.20 13.34 17.25
C GLN A 114 35.88 14.79 16.92
N THR A 115 36.76 15.70 17.32
CA THR A 115 36.57 17.16 17.20
C THR A 115 36.61 17.66 15.76
N ASP A 116 37.21 16.90 14.84
CA ASP A 116 37.28 17.23 13.41
C ASP A 116 36.01 16.86 12.63
N GLY A 117 35.08 16.12 13.26
CA GLY A 117 33.83 15.67 12.65
C GLY A 117 33.99 14.53 11.63
N VAL A 118 35.21 14.05 11.34
CA VAL A 118 35.47 13.00 10.34
C VAL A 118 35.34 11.62 10.98
N THR A 119 34.10 11.22 11.25
CA THR A 119 33.79 9.97 11.94
C THR A 119 32.65 9.23 11.26
N PHE A 120 32.56 7.91 11.48
CA PHE A 120 31.56 7.07 10.85
C PHE A 120 30.11 7.45 11.21
N VAL A 121 29.89 8.11 12.36
CA VAL A 121 28.56 8.54 12.80
C VAL A 121 28.00 9.72 11.99
N ASN A 122 28.87 10.41 11.25
CA ASN A 122 28.52 11.53 10.38
C ASN A 122 28.42 11.13 8.89
N ASP A 123 28.66 9.86 8.57
CA ASP A 123 28.54 9.31 7.23
C ASP A 123 27.30 8.39 7.16
N PRO A 124 26.26 8.77 6.38
CA PRO A 124 25.04 7.99 6.25
C PRO A 124 25.24 6.53 5.86
N ALA A 125 26.15 6.26 4.93
CA ALA A 125 26.37 4.91 4.42
C ALA A 125 27.12 4.07 5.45
N GLN A 126 28.10 4.66 6.16
CA GLN A 126 28.83 3.97 7.21
C GLN A 126 27.96 3.68 8.43
N ILE A 127 27.12 4.62 8.90
CA ILE A 127 26.33 4.38 10.12
C ILE A 127 25.27 3.28 9.91
N VAL A 128 24.60 3.28 8.76
CA VAL A 128 23.63 2.22 8.40
C VAL A 128 24.36 0.89 8.16
N GLY A 129 25.46 0.90 7.41
CA GLY A 129 26.24 -0.30 7.14
C GLY A 129 26.84 -0.92 8.40
N LEU A 130 27.29 -0.11 9.37
CA LEU A 130 27.77 -0.60 10.65
C LEU A 130 26.65 -1.17 11.53
N ALA A 131 25.46 -0.58 11.51
CA ALA A 131 24.30 -1.16 12.20
C ALA A 131 23.95 -2.55 11.65
N LEU A 132 24.02 -2.72 10.33
CA LEU A 132 23.88 -4.02 9.69
C LEU A 132 25.03 -4.97 10.07
N ALA A 133 26.27 -4.48 10.08
CA ALA A 133 27.46 -5.27 10.42
C ALA A 133 27.42 -5.83 11.85
N VAL A 134 27.10 -4.99 12.85
CA VAL A 134 27.02 -5.45 14.25
C VAL A 134 25.85 -6.41 14.47
N THR A 135 24.79 -6.29 13.66
CA THR A 135 23.66 -7.23 13.68
C THR A 135 24.06 -8.57 13.08
N ALA A 136 24.78 -8.56 11.95
CA ALA A 136 25.26 -9.77 11.28
C ALA A 136 26.34 -10.52 12.08
N ALA A 137 27.13 -9.81 12.88
CA ALA A 137 28.20 -10.35 13.72
C ALA A 137 27.78 -10.53 15.20
N HIS A 138 26.48 -10.56 15.51
CA HIS A 138 26.00 -10.59 16.90
C HIS A 138 26.54 -11.78 17.69
N GLU A 139 26.62 -12.96 17.07
CA GLU A 139 27.17 -14.18 17.71
C GLU A 139 28.69 -14.10 17.91
N ASP A 140 29.41 -13.48 16.96
CA ASP A 140 30.87 -13.42 16.97
C ASP A 140 31.41 -12.30 17.87
N VAL A 141 30.71 -11.17 17.95
CA VAL A 141 31.05 -10.00 18.78
C VAL A 141 29.79 -9.45 19.48
N PRO A 142 29.23 -10.17 20.48
CA PRO A 142 28.00 -9.75 21.16
C PRO A 142 28.00 -8.31 21.71
N PRO A 143 29.10 -7.78 22.28
CA PRO A 143 29.13 -6.41 22.81
C PRO A 143 29.00 -5.31 21.75
N ALA A 144 29.25 -5.59 20.47
CA ALA A 144 29.28 -4.57 19.42
C ALA A 144 27.91 -3.93 19.18
N ARG A 145 26.82 -4.71 19.29
CA ARG A 145 25.45 -4.21 19.15
C ARG A 145 25.10 -3.21 20.26
N ALA A 146 25.38 -3.55 21.51
CA ALA A 146 25.14 -2.67 22.66
C ALA A 146 25.99 -1.39 22.56
N TRP A 147 27.27 -1.53 22.19
CA TRP A 147 28.15 -0.38 21.98
C TRP A 147 27.62 0.59 20.93
N LEU A 148 27.19 0.10 19.75
CA LEU A 148 26.67 1.00 18.71
C LEU A 148 25.33 1.63 19.13
N ALA A 149 24.49 0.89 19.85
CA ALA A 149 23.27 1.44 20.44
C ALA A 149 23.58 2.59 21.41
N ASP A 150 24.57 2.42 22.30
CA ASP A 150 25.01 3.47 23.22
C ASP A 150 25.53 4.70 22.48
N VAL A 151 26.32 4.50 21.41
CA VAL A 151 26.79 5.60 20.54
C VAL A 151 25.62 6.35 19.90
N LEU A 152 24.59 5.63 19.44
CA LEU A 152 23.40 6.23 18.83
C LEU A 152 22.47 6.95 19.83
N HIS A 153 22.58 6.66 21.12
CA HIS A 153 21.83 7.32 22.20
C HIS A 153 22.64 8.37 22.95
N ASP A 154 23.94 8.50 22.66
CA ASP A 154 24.79 9.49 23.30
C ASP A 154 24.31 10.91 22.97
N PRO A 155 24.10 11.78 23.97
CA PRO A 155 23.66 13.16 23.75
C PRO A 155 24.58 13.99 22.85
N ARG A 156 25.86 13.60 22.71
CA ARG A 156 26.82 14.25 21.82
C ARG A 156 26.55 13.97 20.34
N LEU A 157 25.80 12.91 20.02
CA LEU A 157 25.39 12.62 18.66
C LEU A 157 24.27 13.57 18.23
N GLN A 158 24.64 14.70 17.65
CA GLN A 158 23.71 15.64 17.05
C GLN A 158 23.86 15.60 15.52
N PRO A 159 22.80 15.26 14.77
CA PRO A 159 22.90 15.21 13.33
C PRO A 159 23.13 16.60 12.75
N ALA A 160 24.09 16.74 11.84
CA ALA A 160 24.41 18.01 11.17
C ALA A 160 23.28 18.53 10.26
N ASN A 161 22.42 17.63 9.79
CA ASN A 161 21.23 17.94 9.00
C ASN A 161 20.15 16.87 9.20
N LEU A 162 18.93 17.17 8.76
CA LEU A 162 17.77 16.29 8.92
C LEU A 162 18.01 14.91 8.29
N LEU A 163 18.54 14.86 7.07
CA LEU A 163 18.81 13.62 6.36
C LEU A 163 19.77 12.68 7.12
N LEU A 164 20.86 13.20 7.69
CA LEU A 164 21.75 12.39 8.54
C LEU A 164 21.01 11.87 9.77
N GLY A 165 20.14 12.69 10.37
CA GLY A 165 19.27 12.29 11.47
C GLY A 165 18.34 11.14 11.09
N VAL A 166 17.79 11.14 9.87
CA VAL A 166 16.98 10.04 9.32
C VAL A 166 17.78 8.74 9.25
N PHE A 167 19.01 8.77 8.75
CA PHE A 167 19.83 7.57 8.65
C PHE A 167 20.32 7.04 10.01
N GLN A 168 20.61 7.94 10.95
CA GLN A 168 20.91 7.56 12.34
C GLN A 168 19.69 6.92 13.01
N GLU A 169 18.49 7.43 12.75
CA GLU A 169 17.24 6.84 13.25
C GLU A 169 16.94 5.48 12.61
N HIS A 170 17.19 5.33 11.31
CA HIS A 170 17.11 4.02 10.65
C HIS A 170 18.10 3.02 11.24
N ALA A 171 19.34 3.45 11.54
CA ALA A 171 20.32 2.60 12.23
C ALA A 171 19.81 2.16 13.61
N ARG A 172 19.12 3.03 14.38
CA ARG A 172 18.47 2.65 15.65
C ARG A 172 17.41 1.57 15.45
N GLN A 173 16.63 1.64 14.38
CA GLN A 173 15.60 0.64 14.06
C GLN A 173 16.22 -0.71 13.68
N VAL A 174 17.32 -0.71 12.92
CA VAL A 174 18.07 -1.94 12.61
C VAL A 174 18.55 -2.63 13.90
N LEU A 175 18.98 -1.84 14.89
CA LEU A 175 19.42 -2.35 16.19
C LEU A 175 18.27 -2.66 17.17
N ASP A 176 17.00 -2.47 16.77
CA ASP A 176 15.80 -2.63 17.61
C ASP A 176 15.87 -1.80 18.90
N THR A 177 16.23 -0.53 18.77
CA THR A 177 16.38 0.41 19.89
C THR A 177 15.31 1.50 19.87
N ALA A 178 15.17 2.23 20.99
CA ALA A 178 14.14 3.24 21.14
C ALA A 178 14.35 4.41 20.15
N PRO A 179 13.27 4.93 19.55
CA PRO A 179 13.38 6.05 18.63
C PRO A 179 13.73 7.34 19.35
N VAL A 180 14.59 8.17 18.73
CA VAL A 180 15.01 9.47 19.29
C VAL A 180 14.51 10.61 18.42
N LEU A 181 14.54 10.44 17.09
CA LEU A 181 14.09 11.47 16.16
C LEU A 181 12.57 11.65 16.28
N LYS A 182 12.15 12.89 16.52
CA LYS A 182 10.75 13.33 16.42
C LYS A 182 10.64 14.25 15.21
N PRO A 183 10.41 13.70 14.00
CA PRO A 183 10.43 14.50 12.80
C PRO A 183 9.21 15.42 12.76
N ASP A 184 9.46 16.69 12.46
CA ASP A 184 8.42 17.61 12.01
C ASP A 184 8.40 17.57 10.47
N ILE A 185 7.42 16.86 9.94
CA ILE A 185 7.23 16.57 8.51
C ILE A 185 7.10 17.86 7.68
N LEU A 186 6.70 18.97 8.31
CA LEU A 186 6.46 20.25 7.63
C LEU A 186 7.64 21.23 7.76
N SER A 187 8.72 20.86 8.46
CA SER A 187 9.83 21.76 8.79
C SER A 187 10.90 21.91 7.70
N SER A 188 10.96 20.99 6.72
CA SER A 188 11.93 21.05 5.62
C SER A 188 11.27 21.34 4.26
N ASP A 189 11.99 22.11 3.45
CA ASP A 189 11.67 22.37 2.05
C ASP A 189 12.53 21.56 1.07
N ASP A 190 13.57 20.85 1.55
CA ASP A 190 14.42 20.01 0.70
C ASP A 190 13.67 18.71 0.31
N PRO A 191 13.44 18.44 -0.99
CA PRO A 191 12.74 17.22 -1.42
C PRO A 191 13.41 15.93 -0.97
N VAL A 192 14.74 15.91 -0.77
CA VAL A 192 15.47 14.73 -0.32
C VAL A 192 15.23 14.48 1.17
N ASP A 193 15.19 15.53 1.99
CA ASP A 193 14.83 15.42 3.40
C ASP A 193 13.41 14.85 3.55
N LEU A 194 12.47 15.38 2.75
CA LEU A 194 11.08 14.92 2.74
C LEU A 194 10.96 13.45 2.29
N ALA A 195 11.71 13.05 1.26
CA ALA A 195 11.78 11.65 0.82
C ALA A 195 12.41 10.74 1.88
N GLY A 196 13.44 11.21 2.60
CA GLY A 196 14.04 10.51 3.73
C GLY A 196 13.06 10.28 4.87
N LEU A 197 12.30 11.32 5.25
CA LEU A 197 11.22 11.19 6.25
C LEU A 197 10.13 10.23 5.80
N HIS A 198 9.72 10.28 4.53
CA HIS A 198 8.74 9.35 3.97
C HIS A 198 9.25 7.90 4.01
N TRP A 199 10.49 7.65 3.63
CA TRP A 199 11.13 6.33 3.68
C TRP A 199 11.26 5.78 5.10
N LEU A 200 11.62 6.62 6.06
CA LEU A 200 11.68 6.23 7.47
C LEU A 200 10.29 5.92 8.04
N ALA A 201 9.27 6.70 7.66
CA ALA A 201 7.90 6.46 8.11
C ALA A 201 7.30 5.16 7.54
N SER A 202 7.66 4.77 6.31
CA SER A 202 7.17 3.53 5.71
C SER A 202 7.92 2.28 6.18
N SER A 203 9.15 2.41 6.65
CA SER A 203 9.95 1.31 7.23
C SER A 203 9.71 1.11 8.73
N ALA A 204 9.35 2.17 9.46
CA ALA A 204 9.17 2.12 10.91
C ALA A 204 7.77 1.65 11.33
N LYS A 205 7.70 0.75 12.31
CA LYS A 205 6.45 0.45 13.02
C LYS A 205 5.96 1.59 13.93
N SER A 206 6.78 2.62 14.19
CA SER A 206 6.57 3.61 15.27
C SER A 206 6.38 5.05 14.82
N LEU A 207 6.72 5.41 13.57
CA LEU A 207 6.51 6.76 13.03
C LEU A 207 5.08 6.91 12.51
N SER A 208 4.16 7.15 13.44
CA SER A 208 2.78 7.47 13.09
C SER A 208 2.70 8.90 12.58
N VAL A 209 2.51 9.07 11.26
CA VAL A 209 1.99 10.34 10.72
C VAL A 209 0.58 10.51 11.28
N LYS A 210 0.41 11.42 12.24
CA LYS A 210 -0.84 11.56 13.01
C LYS A 210 -2.00 12.10 12.18
N ASP A 211 -1.73 12.83 11.09
CA ASP A 211 -2.73 13.38 10.19
C ASP A 211 -2.54 12.87 8.73
N PRO A 212 -3.51 12.11 8.17
CA PRO A 212 -3.50 11.71 6.77
C PRO A 212 -3.40 12.87 5.76
N ASN A 213 -3.82 14.09 6.14
CA ASN A 213 -3.68 15.26 5.28
C ASN A 213 -2.23 15.75 5.17
N ASP A 214 -1.46 15.66 6.25
CA ASP A 214 -0.05 16.04 6.24
C ASP A 214 0.76 15.07 5.39
N LEU A 215 0.45 13.77 5.45
CA LEU A 215 1.04 12.77 4.57
C LEU A 215 0.75 13.09 3.09
N ARG A 216 -0.51 13.37 2.74
CA ARG A 216 -0.85 13.73 1.34
C ARG A 216 -0.14 14.99 0.86
N ARG A 217 -0.01 16.01 1.72
CA ARG A 217 0.73 17.25 1.40
C ARG A 217 2.20 16.97 1.15
N LEU A 218 2.82 16.17 2.02
CA LEU A 218 4.20 15.70 1.88
C LEU A 218 4.40 14.99 0.53
N GLN A 219 3.58 13.99 0.25
CA GLN A 219 3.64 13.18 -0.96
C GLN A 219 3.45 14.02 -2.23
N SER A 220 2.48 14.95 -2.22
CA SER A 220 2.25 15.89 -3.32
C SER A 220 3.47 16.79 -3.57
N LYS A 221 4.11 17.28 -2.51
CA LYS A 221 5.30 18.14 -2.60
C LYS A 221 6.47 17.37 -3.21
N ILE A 222 6.74 16.15 -2.72
CA ILE A 222 7.79 15.27 -3.26
C ILE A 222 7.58 15.04 -4.77
N LEU A 223 6.40 14.58 -5.18
CA LEU A 223 6.12 14.29 -6.59
C LEU A 223 6.19 15.52 -7.48
N THR A 224 5.70 16.67 -7.01
CA THR A 224 5.75 17.92 -7.78
C THR A 224 7.19 18.39 -7.98
N THR A 225 8.02 18.34 -6.93
CA THR A 225 9.43 18.74 -7.02
C THR A 225 10.23 17.81 -7.95
N ILE A 226 9.97 16.50 -7.91
CA ILE A 226 10.58 15.54 -8.85
C ILE A 226 10.13 15.84 -10.27
N ALA A 227 8.82 15.98 -10.51
CA ALA A 227 8.28 16.23 -11.85
C ALA A 227 8.78 17.54 -12.47
N LEU A 228 9.04 18.57 -11.65
CA LEU A 228 9.60 19.85 -12.10
C LEU A 228 11.13 19.84 -12.25
N GLY A 229 11.81 18.73 -11.96
CA GLY A 229 13.28 18.63 -12.05
C GLY A 229 14.02 19.52 -11.05
N GLN A 230 13.38 19.86 -9.94
CA GLN A 230 13.92 20.78 -8.92
C GLN A 230 14.73 20.05 -7.83
N THR A 231 15.34 18.91 -8.18
CA THR A 231 16.08 18.04 -7.25
C THR A 231 17.56 18.42 -7.13
N GLY A 232 18.12 19.17 -8.09
CA GLY A 232 19.54 19.53 -8.14
C GLY A 232 20.46 18.35 -8.43
N GLN A 233 21.78 18.55 -8.31
CA GLN A 233 22.75 17.45 -8.36
C GLN A 233 22.76 16.72 -7.02
N VAL A 234 22.35 15.46 -7.04
CA VAL A 234 22.23 14.61 -5.84
C VAL A 234 23.16 13.41 -5.93
N SER A 235 23.64 12.92 -4.78
CA SER A 235 24.39 11.66 -4.71
C SER A 235 23.46 10.45 -4.93
N ALA A 236 24.04 9.28 -5.18
CA ALA A 236 23.25 8.07 -5.43
C ALA A 236 22.27 7.70 -4.29
N PRO A 237 22.62 7.78 -2.99
CA PRO A 237 21.65 7.55 -1.91
C PRO A 237 20.49 8.54 -1.90
N ARG A 238 20.77 9.82 -2.22
CA ARG A 238 19.75 10.86 -2.29
C ARG A 238 18.82 10.65 -3.49
N ALA A 239 19.37 10.25 -4.64
CA ALA A 239 18.59 9.83 -5.80
C ALA A 239 17.70 8.61 -5.49
N ALA A 240 18.26 7.60 -4.80
CA ALA A 240 17.54 6.42 -4.37
C ALA A 240 16.35 6.75 -3.46
N LEU A 241 16.49 7.67 -2.50
CA LEU A 241 15.37 8.13 -1.66
C LEU A 241 14.23 8.75 -2.47
N LEU A 242 14.56 9.63 -3.43
CA LEU A 242 13.56 10.26 -4.30
C LEU A 242 12.86 9.22 -5.18
N MET A 243 13.62 8.28 -5.74
CA MET A 243 13.11 7.18 -6.55
C MET A 243 12.21 6.23 -5.76
N GLU A 244 12.57 5.92 -4.51
CA GLU A 244 11.78 5.07 -3.62
C GLU A 244 10.49 5.77 -3.19
N ALA A 245 10.58 7.04 -2.78
CA ALA A 245 9.40 7.82 -2.41
C ALA A 245 8.44 7.93 -3.60
N ALA A 246 8.92 8.27 -4.80
CA ALA A 246 8.07 8.33 -5.99
C ALA A 246 7.41 6.98 -6.30
N ALA A 247 8.16 5.88 -6.22
CA ALA A 247 7.62 4.53 -6.47
C ALA A 247 6.54 4.14 -5.45
N GLN A 248 6.79 4.36 -4.15
CA GLN A 248 5.82 4.06 -3.09
C GLN A 248 4.57 4.92 -3.23
N ILE A 249 4.71 6.23 -3.49
CA ILE A 249 3.57 7.15 -3.62
C ILE A 249 2.73 6.78 -4.83
N VAL A 250 3.36 6.53 -5.99
CA VAL A 250 2.64 6.13 -7.21
C VAL A 250 1.96 4.78 -7.02
N THR A 251 2.64 3.80 -6.43
CA THR A 251 2.06 2.47 -6.19
C THR A 251 0.86 2.57 -5.24
N ALA A 252 0.99 3.26 -4.10
CA ALA A 252 -0.11 3.46 -3.17
C ALA A 252 -1.29 4.22 -3.81
N SER A 253 -0.99 5.25 -4.62
CA SER A 253 -2.02 5.98 -5.37
C SER A 253 -2.70 5.09 -6.41
N VAL A 254 -1.94 4.23 -7.09
CA VAL A 254 -2.47 3.25 -8.04
C VAL A 254 -3.34 2.23 -7.30
N ASP A 255 -2.91 1.71 -6.15
CA ASP A 255 -3.71 0.77 -5.35
C ASP A 255 -5.04 1.40 -4.91
N GLU A 256 -5.02 2.66 -4.45
CA GLU A 256 -6.23 3.44 -4.14
C GLU A 256 -7.14 3.65 -5.38
N LEU A 257 -6.54 3.80 -6.57
CA LEU A 257 -7.27 3.97 -7.83
C LEU A 257 -7.77 2.64 -8.41
N VAL A 258 -7.04 1.54 -8.22
CA VAL A 258 -7.28 0.19 -8.77
C VAL A 258 -8.30 -0.59 -7.92
N LEU A 259 -8.47 -0.27 -6.64
CA LEU A 259 -9.55 -0.82 -5.79
C LEU A 259 -10.44 0.31 -5.24
N SER A 260 -11.08 1.04 -6.15
CA SER A 260 -12.01 2.11 -5.80
C SER A 260 -13.48 1.66 -5.68
N ARG A 261 -14.36 2.50 -5.14
CA ARG A 261 -15.82 2.24 -5.05
C ARG A 261 -16.44 1.90 -6.42
N ASN A 262 -15.91 2.47 -7.50
CA ASN A 262 -16.35 2.15 -8.86
C ASN A 262 -16.06 0.69 -9.22
N HIS A 263 -15.00 0.08 -8.66
CA HIS A 263 -14.68 -1.34 -8.87
C HIS A 263 -15.70 -2.26 -8.22
N VAL A 264 -16.28 -1.88 -7.07
CA VAL A 264 -17.41 -2.60 -6.48
C VAL A 264 -18.59 -2.62 -7.45
N GLY A 265 -18.93 -1.46 -8.03
CA GLY A 265 -19.97 -1.36 -9.06
C GLY A 265 -19.67 -2.21 -10.31
N VAL A 266 -18.42 -2.15 -10.81
CA VAL A 266 -17.97 -2.98 -11.93
C VAL A 266 -18.08 -4.47 -11.62
N LEU A 267 -17.56 -4.95 -10.49
CA LEU A 267 -17.63 -6.36 -10.10
C LEU A 267 -19.09 -6.83 -9.98
N LEU A 268 -19.94 -6.05 -9.32
CA LEU A 268 -21.36 -6.38 -9.18
C LEU A 268 -22.10 -6.34 -10.52
N SER A 269 -21.74 -5.42 -11.44
CA SER A 269 -22.31 -5.39 -12.79
C SER A 269 -21.97 -6.64 -13.62
N ARG A 270 -20.92 -7.37 -13.27
CA ARG A 270 -20.53 -8.66 -13.87
C ARG A 270 -21.28 -9.86 -13.32
N PHE A 271 -22.26 -9.65 -12.44
CA PHE A 271 -23.06 -10.73 -11.87
C PHE A 271 -23.67 -11.61 -12.96
N GLU A 272 -24.36 -11.02 -13.96
CA GLU A 272 -24.99 -11.80 -15.03
C GLU A 272 -23.97 -12.64 -15.84
N ASP A 273 -22.79 -12.06 -16.12
CA ASP A 273 -21.69 -12.75 -16.80
C ASP A 273 -21.17 -13.94 -15.96
N ALA A 274 -20.97 -13.73 -14.65
CA ALA A 274 -20.53 -14.77 -13.71
C ALA A 274 -21.54 -15.91 -13.60
N MET A 275 -22.84 -15.57 -13.66
CA MET A 275 -23.93 -16.52 -13.57
C MET A 275 -24.05 -17.44 -14.79
N ARG A 276 -23.34 -17.19 -15.90
CA ARG A 276 -23.28 -18.10 -17.05
C ARG A 276 -22.84 -19.52 -16.67
N GLN A 277 -21.95 -19.65 -15.68
CA GLN A 277 -21.45 -20.94 -15.19
C GLN A 277 -22.23 -21.46 -13.97
N TRP A 278 -23.28 -20.75 -13.55
CA TRP A 278 -24.11 -21.18 -12.42
C TRP A 278 -24.90 -22.42 -12.79
N ARG A 279 -24.77 -23.48 -11.99
CA ARG A 279 -25.33 -24.79 -12.33
C ARG A 279 -26.85 -24.87 -12.11
N TYR A 280 -27.55 -25.18 -13.18
CA TYR A 280 -28.94 -25.61 -13.14
C TYR A 280 -29.16 -26.67 -14.23
N ASP A 281 -28.89 -27.92 -13.88
CA ASP A 281 -28.93 -29.04 -14.83
C ASP A 281 -30.37 -29.44 -15.17
N GLY A 282 -30.58 -29.90 -16.42
CA GLY A 282 -31.86 -30.42 -16.91
C GLY A 282 -32.26 -31.75 -16.28
N ASP A 283 -33.44 -32.25 -16.62
CA ASP A 283 -33.93 -33.56 -16.15
C ASP A 283 -33.30 -34.75 -16.90
N ASP A 284 -32.42 -34.46 -17.87
CA ASP A 284 -31.75 -35.44 -18.74
C ASP A 284 -30.50 -36.09 -18.12
N LEU A 285 -30.02 -35.58 -16.98
CA LEU A 285 -28.88 -36.15 -16.26
C LEU A 285 -29.34 -37.09 -15.15
N ASP A 286 -28.57 -38.16 -14.91
CA ASP A 286 -28.82 -39.11 -13.82
C ASP A 286 -28.70 -38.47 -12.42
N ASN A 287 -27.82 -37.47 -12.29
CA ASN A 287 -27.57 -36.74 -11.04
C ASN A 287 -27.48 -35.22 -11.31
N PRO A 288 -28.62 -34.54 -11.54
CA PRO A 288 -28.62 -33.14 -11.92
C PRO A 288 -28.24 -32.26 -10.73
N VAL A 289 -27.30 -31.33 -10.93
CA VAL A 289 -26.94 -30.30 -9.95
C VAL A 289 -27.76 -29.05 -10.23
N ARG A 290 -28.56 -28.64 -9.23
CA ARG A 290 -29.42 -27.45 -9.32
C ARG A 290 -29.18 -26.53 -8.15
N TRP A 291 -28.74 -25.31 -8.46
CA TRP A 291 -28.61 -24.24 -7.47
C TRP A 291 -29.65 -23.15 -7.77
N PRO A 292 -30.87 -23.26 -7.22
CA PRO A 292 -31.90 -22.25 -7.44
C PRO A 292 -31.56 -20.94 -6.74
N ILE A 293 -32.13 -19.83 -7.22
CA ILE A 293 -32.08 -18.53 -6.54
C ILE A 293 -33.53 -18.10 -6.25
N THR A 294 -33.94 -18.27 -5.01
CA THR A 294 -35.31 -18.13 -4.52
C THR A 294 -35.48 -17.01 -3.48
N SER A 295 -34.36 -16.48 -2.98
CA SER A 295 -34.35 -15.51 -1.89
C SER A 295 -33.20 -14.50 -2.00
N GLU A 296 -33.38 -13.37 -1.31
CA GLU A 296 -32.36 -12.33 -1.14
C GLU A 296 -31.09 -12.87 -0.48
N ARG A 297 -31.24 -13.75 0.51
CA ARG A 297 -30.10 -14.39 1.21
C ARG A 297 -29.21 -15.19 0.26
N GLU A 298 -29.78 -15.87 -0.72
CA GLU A 298 -28.98 -16.60 -1.73
C GLU A 298 -28.22 -15.64 -2.64
N VAL A 299 -28.82 -14.49 -2.99
CA VAL A 299 -28.15 -13.43 -3.74
C VAL A 299 -27.00 -12.82 -2.92
N GLN A 300 -27.22 -12.56 -1.63
CA GLN A 300 -26.18 -12.10 -0.71
C GLN A 300 -25.00 -13.09 -0.65
N ASN A 301 -25.26 -14.39 -0.53
CA ASN A 301 -24.21 -15.42 -0.57
C ASN A 301 -23.40 -15.39 -1.88
N ILE A 302 -24.04 -15.17 -3.02
CA ILE A 302 -23.35 -15.07 -4.31
C ILE A 302 -22.48 -13.80 -4.36
N ILE A 303 -23.02 -12.66 -3.92
CA ILE A 303 -22.28 -11.39 -3.83
C ILE A 303 -21.07 -11.55 -2.91
N TRP A 304 -21.21 -12.23 -1.77
CA TRP A 304 -20.09 -12.54 -0.88
C TRP A 304 -18.97 -13.28 -1.62
N ILE A 305 -19.30 -14.33 -2.39
CA ILE A 305 -18.33 -15.09 -3.18
C ILE A 305 -17.64 -14.20 -4.23
N MET A 306 -18.37 -13.26 -4.83
CA MET A 306 -17.81 -12.33 -5.82
C MET A 306 -16.88 -11.29 -5.20
N LEU A 307 -17.20 -10.76 -4.02
CA LEU A 307 -16.48 -9.63 -3.41
C LEU A 307 -15.37 -10.07 -2.47
N ARG A 308 -15.55 -11.14 -1.69
CA ARG A 308 -14.59 -11.54 -0.64
C ARG A 308 -13.18 -11.82 -1.14
N PRO A 309 -12.94 -12.40 -2.34
CA PRO A 309 -11.59 -12.60 -2.87
C PRO A 309 -10.86 -11.30 -3.24
N VAL A 310 -11.60 -10.19 -3.39
CA VAL A 310 -11.05 -8.89 -3.81
C VAL A 310 -10.91 -7.92 -2.64
N PHE A 311 -11.82 -7.98 -1.66
CA PHE A 311 -11.84 -7.09 -0.51
C PHE A 311 -11.62 -7.86 0.79
N ASP A 312 -10.45 -7.68 1.39
CA ASP A 312 -10.03 -8.40 2.61
C ASP A 312 -10.79 -8.00 3.86
N ASP A 313 -11.34 -6.79 3.89
CA ASP A 313 -12.11 -6.23 5.01
C ASP A 313 -13.62 -6.22 4.76
N LEU A 314 -14.13 -7.03 3.81
CA LEU A 314 -15.56 -7.22 3.63
C LEU A 314 -16.21 -7.81 4.90
N VAL A 315 -17.19 -7.10 5.45
CA VAL A 315 -17.97 -7.51 6.62
C VAL A 315 -19.37 -7.91 6.20
N ASP A 316 -19.82 -9.08 6.69
CA ASP A 316 -21.19 -9.58 6.57
C ASP A 316 -22.05 -9.05 7.72
N GLU A 317 -23.28 -8.62 7.41
CA GLU A 317 -24.27 -8.15 8.38
C GLU A 317 -23.76 -7.08 9.37
N GLU A 318 -23.20 -5.98 8.85
CA GLU A 318 -22.61 -4.90 9.65
C GLU A 318 -23.66 -4.24 10.56
N THR A 319 -23.49 -4.38 11.88
CA THR A 319 -24.38 -3.77 12.87
C THR A 319 -23.93 -2.35 13.17
N LEU A 320 -24.73 -1.37 12.74
CA LEU A 320 -24.41 0.03 12.91
C LEU A 320 -24.72 0.53 14.32
N ARG A 321 -24.12 1.67 14.71
CA ARG A 321 -24.37 2.27 16.03
C ARG A 321 -25.86 2.55 16.19
N LYS A 322 -26.43 2.12 17.32
CA LYS A 322 -27.84 2.33 17.65
C LYS A 322 -28.19 3.82 17.55
N ARG A 323 -29.28 4.12 16.84
CA ARG A 323 -29.91 5.45 16.84
C ARG A 323 -31.36 5.31 17.27
N GLY A 324 -31.70 5.99 18.37
CA GLY A 324 -33.00 5.83 19.01
C GLY A 324 -33.20 4.40 19.55
N HIS A 325 -34.36 3.81 19.28
CA HIS A 325 -34.72 2.44 19.70
C HIS A 325 -34.40 1.36 18.65
N SER A 326 -33.86 1.73 17.49
CA SER A 326 -33.63 0.82 16.36
C SER A 326 -32.16 0.45 16.20
N THR A 327 -31.92 -0.81 15.87
CA THR A 327 -30.61 -1.32 15.46
C THR A 327 -30.66 -1.52 13.95
N TYR A 328 -29.82 -0.79 13.21
CA TYR A 328 -29.79 -0.82 11.77
C TYR A 328 -28.67 -1.76 11.31
N ARG A 329 -28.93 -2.59 10.29
CA ARG A 329 -28.01 -3.62 9.79
C ARG A 329 -27.98 -3.55 8.27
N ALA A 330 -26.83 -3.16 7.73
CA ALA A 330 -26.59 -3.24 6.30
C ALA A 330 -26.14 -4.65 5.93
N ASP A 331 -26.43 -5.08 4.70
CA ASP A 331 -26.08 -6.43 4.25
C ASP A 331 -24.57 -6.63 4.18
N PHE A 332 -23.84 -5.68 3.59
CA PHE A 332 -22.37 -5.69 3.60
C PHE A 332 -21.76 -4.33 3.93
N GLY A 333 -20.58 -4.36 4.55
CA GLY A 333 -19.73 -3.20 4.74
C GLY A 333 -18.32 -3.43 4.23
N ILE A 334 -17.74 -2.43 3.57
CA ILE A 334 -16.31 -2.37 3.22
C ILE A 334 -15.71 -1.14 3.93
N PRO A 335 -15.17 -1.29 5.15
CA PRO A 335 -14.64 -0.20 5.97
C PRO A 335 -13.58 0.65 5.26
N SER A 336 -12.64 0.02 4.56
CA SER A 336 -11.55 0.67 3.81
C SER A 336 -12.07 1.64 2.75
N LEU A 337 -13.23 1.34 2.16
CA LEU A 337 -13.90 2.21 1.19
C LEU A 337 -14.91 3.16 1.81
N GLY A 338 -15.21 2.99 3.10
CA GLY A 338 -16.32 3.65 3.79
C GLY A 338 -17.66 3.43 3.09
N LEU A 339 -17.87 2.23 2.55
CA LEU A 339 -18.98 1.85 1.69
C LEU A 339 -19.87 0.80 2.35
N LEU A 340 -21.18 1.00 2.28
CA LEU A 340 -22.18 -0.04 2.56
C LEU A 340 -22.77 -0.56 1.26
N ILE A 341 -23.20 -1.82 1.25
CA ILE A 341 -23.91 -2.43 0.13
C ILE A 341 -25.25 -2.95 0.65
N GLU A 342 -26.33 -2.51 0.01
CA GLU A 342 -27.69 -2.94 0.29
C GLU A 342 -28.18 -3.83 -0.85
N VAL A 343 -28.70 -5.01 -0.54
CA VAL A 343 -29.15 -6.02 -1.50
C VAL A 343 -30.66 -6.18 -1.42
N LYS A 344 -31.35 -6.14 -2.57
CA LYS A 344 -32.80 -6.36 -2.65
C LYS A 344 -33.17 -7.42 -3.68
N TYR A 345 -34.19 -8.21 -3.39
CA TYR A 345 -34.70 -9.26 -4.28
C TYR A 345 -36.10 -8.95 -4.83
N ALA A 346 -36.21 -8.52 -6.09
CA ALA A 346 -37.49 -8.18 -6.72
C ALA A 346 -38.21 -9.43 -7.25
N ARG A 347 -39.40 -9.74 -6.67
CA ARG A 347 -40.27 -10.83 -7.15
C ARG A 347 -41.27 -10.35 -8.18
N LYS A 348 -41.59 -9.06 -8.19
CA LYS A 348 -42.55 -8.43 -9.11
C LYS A 348 -42.20 -6.96 -9.32
N ALA A 349 -42.66 -6.38 -10.43
CA ALA A 349 -42.46 -4.95 -10.74
C ALA A 349 -42.83 -4.00 -9.57
N ALA A 350 -43.89 -4.32 -8.82
CA ALA A 350 -44.34 -3.49 -7.69
C ALA A 350 -43.33 -3.43 -6.52
N ASP A 351 -42.37 -4.35 -6.46
CA ASP A 351 -41.36 -4.37 -5.39
C ASP A 351 -40.35 -3.23 -5.56
N PHE A 352 -40.04 -2.79 -6.79
CA PHE A 352 -39.11 -1.68 -7.06
C PHE A 352 -39.51 -0.40 -6.34
N LYS A 353 -40.80 -0.03 -6.41
CA LYS A 353 -41.34 1.12 -5.68
C LYS A 353 -41.23 0.97 -4.15
N THR A 354 -41.32 -0.27 -3.66
CA THR A 354 -41.17 -0.56 -2.23
C THR A 354 -39.71 -0.41 -1.81
N PHE A 355 -38.79 -0.93 -2.62
CA PHE A 355 -37.34 -0.83 -2.39
C PHE A 355 -36.86 0.61 -2.39
N GLU A 356 -37.33 1.44 -3.32
CA GLU A 356 -37.01 2.88 -3.30
C GLU A 356 -37.30 3.46 -1.93
N LYS A 357 -38.50 3.24 -1.40
CA LYS A 357 -38.89 3.76 -0.08
C LYS A 357 -38.02 3.22 1.06
N GLU A 358 -37.78 1.92 1.10
CA GLU A 358 -36.92 1.29 2.12
C GLU A 358 -35.51 1.87 2.07
N ILE A 359 -34.93 1.97 0.88
CA ILE A 359 -33.58 2.51 0.67
C ILE A 359 -33.50 3.99 1.08
N TYR A 360 -34.54 4.80 0.84
CA TYR A 360 -34.59 6.17 1.35
C TYR A 360 -34.56 6.24 2.89
N GLU A 361 -35.27 5.35 3.57
CA GLU A 361 -35.29 5.27 5.04
C GLU A 361 -33.92 4.82 5.58
N ASP A 362 -33.34 3.80 4.97
CA ASP A 362 -32.04 3.23 5.33
C ASP A 362 -30.88 4.19 5.03
N TYR A 363 -30.91 4.88 3.89
CA TYR A 363 -29.92 5.90 3.50
C TYR A 363 -29.72 6.96 4.58
N VAL A 364 -30.81 7.49 5.14
CA VAL A 364 -30.77 8.49 6.21
C VAL A 364 -30.23 7.88 7.51
N ALA A 365 -30.64 6.66 7.82
CA ALA A 365 -30.25 5.91 9.02
C ALA A 365 -28.79 5.43 8.99
N TYR A 366 -28.22 5.19 7.81
CA TYR A 366 -26.86 4.70 7.65
C TYR A 366 -25.83 5.83 7.61
N LEU A 367 -26.11 6.94 6.93
CA LEU A 367 -25.08 7.91 6.57
C LEU A 367 -24.94 9.10 7.53
N THR A 368 -25.83 9.25 8.50
CA THR A 368 -25.76 10.33 9.48
C THR A 368 -25.12 9.83 10.78
N GLY A 369 -23.88 10.21 11.09
CA GLY A 369 -23.27 9.90 12.40
C GLY A 369 -22.67 8.51 12.58
N ASN A 370 -22.56 7.68 11.51
CA ASN A 370 -21.71 6.49 11.50
C ASN A 370 -20.32 6.85 10.97
N GLY A 371 -19.32 6.84 11.85
CA GLY A 371 -17.95 7.29 11.56
C GLY A 371 -17.24 6.61 10.36
N PRO A 372 -17.34 5.27 10.18
CA PRO A 372 -16.60 4.59 9.13
C PRO A 372 -17.28 4.60 7.76
N TYR A 373 -18.62 4.65 7.69
CA TYR A 373 -19.37 4.52 6.44
C TYR A 373 -20.03 5.83 6.00
N ARG A 374 -19.76 6.26 4.77
CA ARG A 374 -20.24 7.56 4.24
C ARG A 374 -20.92 7.44 2.88
N LYS A 375 -20.89 6.26 2.26
CA LYS A 375 -21.43 5.98 0.94
C LYS A 375 -22.19 4.65 0.95
N MET A 376 -23.09 4.49 -0.02
CA MET A 376 -23.90 3.28 -0.19
C MET A 376 -23.97 2.87 -1.66
N THR A 377 -23.92 1.58 -1.93
CA THR A 377 -24.23 0.99 -3.24
C THR A 377 -25.46 0.12 -3.10
N VAL A 378 -26.36 0.17 -4.06
CA VAL A 378 -27.57 -0.66 -4.07
C VAL A 378 -27.44 -1.74 -5.14
N PHE A 379 -27.74 -2.98 -4.78
CA PHE A 379 -27.83 -4.11 -5.69
C PHE A 379 -29.24 -4.69 -5.68
N ILE A 380 -29.88 -4.78 -6.84
CA ILE A 380 -31.22 -5.35 -6.99
C ILE A 380 -31.15 -6.55 -7.93
N TYR A 381 -31.51 -7.72 -7.43
CA TYR A 381 -31.72 -8.91 -8.25
C TYR A 381 -33.19 -9.00 -8.66
N ASP A 382 -33.46 -8.95 -9.95
CA ASP A 382 -34.80 -8.99 -10.53
C ASP A 382 -35.17 -10.41 -11.01
N GLU A 383 -35.85 -11.16 -10.15
CA GLU A 383 -36.48 -12.45 -10.49
C GLU A 383 -37.54 -12.28 -11.59
N SER A 384 -38.26 -11.15 -11.53
CA SER A 384 -39.44 -10.87 -12.34
C SER A 384 -39.13 -10.45 -13.77
N VAL A 385 -37.89 -10.03 -14.04
CA VAL A 385 -37.42 -9.54 -15.34
C VAL A 385 -38.25 -8.31 -15.80
N SER A 386 -38.63 -7.46 -14.85
CA SER A 386 -39.39 -6.22 -15.06
C SER A 386 -38.47 -5.07 -15.50
N VAL A 387 -37.78 -5.26 -16.63
CA VAL A 387 -36.74 -4.34 -17.15
C VAL A 387 -37.20 -2.90 -17.34
N GLN A 388 -38.50 -2.68 -17.55
CA GLN A 388 -39.08 -1.34 -17.69
C GLN A 388 -38.97 -0.50 -16.40
N GLU A 389 -38.85 -1.12 -15.24
CA GLU A 389 -38.69 -0.41 -13.96
C GLU A 389 -37.23 0.03 -13.72
N HIS A 390 -36.27 -0.67 -14.31
CA HIS A 390 -34.84 -0.55 -13.97
C HIS A 390 -34.31 0.87 -14.16
N GLY A 391 -34.57 1.48 -15.32
CA GLY A 391 -34.09 2.82 -15.62
C GLY A 391 -34.71 3.91 -14.76
N THR A 392 -35.94 3.70 -14.27
CA THR A 392 -36.63 4.64 -13.38
C THR A 392 -36.06 4.54 -11.97
N THR A 393 -35.99 3.33 -11.40
CA THR A 393 -35.44 3.11 -10.06
C THR A 393 -33.97 3.48 -9.97
N ARG A 394 -33.16 3.14 -10.98
CA ARG A 394 -31.75 3.53 -11.02
C ARG A 394 -31.56 5.04 -10.94
N ARG A 395 -32.33 5.82 -11.71
CA ARG A 395 -32.27 7.29 -11.67
C ARG A 395 -32.72 7.83 -10.30
N ALA A 396 -33.86 7.35 -9.80
CA ALA A 396 -34.43 7.83 -8.54
C ALA A 396 -33.50 7.63 -7.33
N LEU A 397 -32.73 6.53 -7.32
CA LEU A 397 -31.77 6.24 -6.26
C LEU A 397 -30.43 6.95 -6.46
N LEU A 398 -29.93 7.09 -7.70
CA LEU A 398 -28.68 7.81 -7.98
C LEU A 398 -28.77 9.32 -7.74
N ASP A 399 -29.98 9.89 -7.71
CA ASP A 399 -30.20 11.30 -7.33
C ASP A 399 -29.82 11.58 -5.85
N LEU A 400 -29.61 10.54 -5.04
CA LEU A 400 -29.11 10.67 -3.67
C LEU A 400 -27.59 10.85 -3.63
N PRO A 401 -27.05 11.93 -3.01
CA PRO A 401 -25.64 12.35 -3.18
C PRO A 401 -24.57 11.39 -2.62
N ASN A 402 -24.98 10.41 -1.81
CA ASN A 402 -24.08 9.42 -1.24
C ASN A 402 -24.38 7.99 -1.71
N ILE A 403 -25.31 7.80 -2.65
CA ILE A 403 -25.42 6.55 -3.39
C ILE A 403 -24.40 6.59 -4.52
N THR A 404 -23.46 5.64 -4.51
CA THR A 404 -22.35 5.62 -5.47
C THR A 404 -22.67 4.84 -6.74
N ASP A 405 -23.50 3.80 -6.63
CA ASP A 405 -23.99 3.06 -7.78
C ASP A 405 -25.30 2.33 -7.44
N VAL A 406 -26.07 2.01 -8.48
CA VAL A 406 -27.29 1.20 -8.41
C VAL A 406 -27.22 0.18 -9.53
N ILE A 407 -27.02 -1.07 -9.13
CA ILE A 407 -26.86 -2.23 -10.01
C ILE A 407 -28.16 -3.01 -9.97
N ILE A 408 -28.78 -3.21 -11.13
CA ILE A 408 -30.00 -4.01 -11.27
C ILE A 408 -29.69 -5.09 -12.30
N VAL A 409 -29.85 -6.35 -11.92
CA VAL A 409 -29.55 -7.51 -12.77
C VAL A 409 -30.76 -8.43 -12.84
N CYS A 410 -30.97 -9.07 -13.98
CA CYS A 410 -32.05 -10.02 -14.16
C CYS A 410 -31.64 -11.43 -13.74
N ARG A 411 -32.65 -12.24 -13.38
CA ARG A 411 -32.49 -13.69 -13.29
C ARG A 411 -31.92 -14.26 -14.61
N PRO A 412 -30.84 -15.06 -14.57
CA PRO A 412 -30.34 -15.77 -15.74
C PRO A 412 -31.40 -16.67 -16.35
N SER A 413 -31.47 -16.71 -17.69
CA SER A 413 -32.55 -17.42 -18.41
C SER A 413 -32.58 -18.93 -18.14
N HIS A 414 -31.43 -19.55 -17.89
CA HIS A 414 -31.31 -21.00 -17.63
C HIS A 414 -31.67 -21.41 -16.20
N VAL A 415 -31.71 -20.47 -15.25
CA VAL A 415 -32.15 -20.72 -13.87
C VAL A 415 -33.65 -20.45 -13.82
N PRO A 416 -34.55 -21.43 -13.63
CA PRO A 416 -35.98 -21.22 -13.73
C PRO A 416 -36.51 -20.29 -12.64
N ALA A 417 -37.64 -19.63 -12.94
CA ALA A 417 -38.35 -18.85 -11.94
C ALA A 417 -38.86 -19.77 -10.80
N PRO A 418 -38.77 -19.34 -9.53
CA PRO A 418 -39.26 -20.11 -8.40
C PRO A 418 -40.75 -20.44 -8.54
N ALA A 419 -41.14 -21.68 -8.26
CA ALA A 419 -42.54 -22.10 -8.28
C ALA A 419 -43.32 -21.38 -7.16
N ARG A 420 -44.30 -20.54 -7.54
CA ARG A 420 -45.16 -19.84 -6.58
C ARG A 420 -46.24 -20.79 -6.09
N THR A 421 -46.12 -21.29 -4.87
CA THR A 421 -47.23 -22.03 -4.24
C THR A 421 -48.37 -21.04 -3.98
N PRO A 422 -49.59 -21.25 -4.52
CA PRO A 422 -50.70 -20.34 -4.27
C PRO A 422 -51.00 -20.33 -2.78
N ARG A 423 -50.96 -19.14 -2.18
CA ARG A 423 -51.29 -18.89 -0.77
C ARG A 423 -52.66 -19.51 -0.49
N ARG A 424 -52.71 -20.55 0.35
CA ARG A 424 -53.93 -21.27 0.71
C ARG A 424 -54.94 -20.25 1.26
N ARG A 425 -55.95 -19.87 0.46
CA ARG A 425 -57.07 -19.05 0.90
C ARG A 425 -57.77 -19.81 2.03
N THR A 426 -57.53 -19.41 3.28
CA THR A 426 -58.36 -19.83 4.41
C THR A 426 -59.77 -19.29 4.14
N ARG A 427 -60.66 -20.17 3.67
CA ARG A 427 -62.11 -19.92 3.67
C ARG A 427 -62.50 -19.67 5.13
N ARG A 428 -62.82 -18.42 5.48
CA ARG A 428 -63.66 -18.13 6.63
C ARG A 428 -65.04 -18.71 6.32
N THR A 429 -65.34 -19.86 6.91
CA THR A 429 -66.71 -20.32 7.11
C THR A 429 -67.18 -19.72 8.43
N ASN A 430 -68.14 -18.78 8.36
CA ASN A 430 -68.93 -18.38 9.52
C ASN A 430 -69.78 -19.56 9.98
N PRO A 431 -69.92 -19.74 11.29
CA PRO A 431 -71.23 -19.81 11.93
C PRO A 431 -71.65 -18.44 12.46
#